data_AF-F4Q784-F1
#
_entry.id   AF-F4Q784-F1
#
_cell.length_a   1.000
_cell.length_b   1.000
_cell.length_c   1.000
_cell.angle_alpha   90.00
_cell.angle_beta   90.00
_cell.angle_gamma   90.00
#
_symmetry.space_group_name_H-M   'P 1'
#
loop_
_entity.id
_entity.type
_entity.pdbx_description
1 polymer ?
#
loop_
_entity_poly.entity_id
_entity_poly.type
_entity_poly.pdbx_seq_one_letter_code
_entity_poly.pdbx_strand_id
1 'polypeptide(L)'
;MEIYKEIQHVHHHKTTTTNNNTTKTLAPGGGLSNLLLLKIIGFLDDIQDIACLLMTCKAYYIAFRIKYANVITFKYVKRYGIIEQSMKTFQEIFDASYEQRDRFILDRVIDLEDNKDEMETSDSPIEMKDEPILINATVNQNNITRIPPTRKLTITGYNIVDCNAILSKLSHPRILESLEISNQHVNIDPLQVPSLKALYIHLQSQHCHIQFPLMLVELHLSYLHYERFSLDLLTLEQLTKLNIVSKSPYIHAKDIKIPKTSLKHLSIQFILYDEFEDFFPDTLESLDLQDISLLGDALPPPNLKSMSIGNCEKVPPANFFPSSLKSLKLIFSSEKSFIAGLLPLGLETLELNNYNGPVTLEYIPDTVTTLTINNIGHPMNTVLPSGLQNLTFRPESEPPTMYPSTIRSINYQKRYQHTPTLFILPTSIESFSFDAVEAKTTYQNTVFSLPQIMIINNDDSPLADNPFHFVLPSRVAHLTAGVQVDNDSKFSFRLDTIINYSNVQDLSIIINSKREMKFKIRRLEPNNEYFMLHSKDSFDGAIVRQKRLSNNSMVNRSILEYYPLFEEWMDFSFTHASAALETPLETNCRSYRTPKSCEEHSPKCRWYQKKRLCVKGSGEAIEPEVVIFEQ
;
A
#
# COMPACT_ATOMS: atom_id res chain seq x y z
N MET A 1 25.50 29.36 1.34
CA MET A 1 26.38 30.53 1.61
C MET A 1 27.62 30.55 0.70
N GLU A 2 28.11 29.41 0.20
CA GLU A 2 29.28 29.36 -0.72
C GLU A 2 29.00 29.88 -2.14
N ILE A 3 27.78 29.68 -2.68
CA ILE A 3 27.39 30.18 -4.02
C ILE A 3 27.49 31.71 -4.15
N TYR A 4 27.25 32.45 -3.05
CA TYR A 4 27.33 33.92 -3.07
C TYR A 4 28.78 34.44 -3.24
N LYS A 5 29.78 33.64 -2.83
CA LYS A 5 31.20 33.98 -3.00
C LYS A 5 31.70 33.71 -4.43
N GLU A 6 31.16 32.68 -5.09
CA GLU A 6 31.50 32.37 -6.49
C GLU A 6 30.88 33.35 -7.50
N ILE A 7 29.65 33.81 -7.25
CA ILE A 7 28.95 34.76 -8.14
C ILE A 7 29.65 36.13 -8.19
N GLN A 8 30.26 36.58 -7.08
CA GLN A 8 31.03 37.84 -7.03
C GLN A 8 32.34 37.75 -7.81
N HIS A 9 32.94 36.56 -7.91
CA HIS A 9 34.25 36.40 -8.56
C HIS A 9 34.17 36.40 -10.10
N VAL A 10 32.98 36.15 -10.68
CA VAL A 10 32.76 36.12 -12.14
C VAL A 10 32.58 37.52 -12.74
N HIS A 11 32.27 38.55 -11.93
CA HIS A 11 31.94 39.89 -12.45
C HIS A 11 33.14 40.81 -12.75
N HIS A 12 34.39 40.34 -12.60
CA HIS A 12 35.58 41.19 -12.73
C HIS A 12 36.53 40.90 -13.90
N HIS A 13 36.18 40.03 -14.85
CA HIS A 13 36.96 39.88 -16.08
C HIS A 13 36.23 40.46 -17.30
N LYS A 14 36.77 41.58 -17.78
CA LYS A 14 36.42 42.25 -19.04
C LYS A 14 37.06 41.47 -20.19
N THR A 15 36.26 40.76 -20.98
CA THR A 15 36.72 40.00 -22.15
C THR A 15 36.37 40.69 -23.46
N THR A 16 37.41 40.92 -24.25
CA THR A 16 37.39 41.30 -25.67
C THR A 16 36.93 40.14 -26.55
N THR A 17 36.12 40.50 -27.54
CA THR A 17 35.38 39.68 -28.50
C THR A 17 36.27 38.97 -29.53
N THR A 18 36.00 37.68 -29.78
CA THR A 18 36.20 37.04 -31.09
C THR A 18 35.11 36.01 -31.34
N ASN A 19 34.42 36.18 -32.47
CA ASN A 19 33.26 35.44 -32.92
C ASN A 19 33.59 34.01 -33.40
N ASN A 20 32.57 33.16 -33.27
CA ASN A 20 32.21 31.98 -34.10
C ASN A 20 32.15 30.68 -33.31
N ASN A 21 31.02 30.48 -32.63
CA ASN A 21 30.29 29.22 -32.52
C ASN A 21 28.98 29.50 -31.77
N THR A 22 27.88 29.63 -32.51
CA THR A 22 26.54 29.85 -31.97
C THR A 22 25.98 28.56 -31.36
N THR A 23 26.47 28.17 -30.18
CA THR A 23 25.70 27.30 -29.29
C THR A 23 24.51 28.11 -28.80
N LYS A 24 23.31 27.78 -29.29
CA LYS A 24 22.04 28.38 -28.84
C LYS A 24 21.96 28.27 -27.31
N THR A 25 22.12 29.39 -26.63
CA THR A 25 21.92 29.52 -25.20
C THR A 25 20.45 29.24 -24.90
N LEU A 26 20.15 28.48 -23.84
CA LEU A 26 18.76 28.15 -23.47
C LEU A 26 17.98 29.38 -22.96
N ALA A 27 18.66 30.50 -22.70
CA ALA A 27 18.05 31.75 -22.28
C ALA A 27 18.22 32.84 -23.35
N PRO A 28 17.13 33.37 -23.93
CA PRO A 28 17.20 34.59 -24.73
C PRO A 28 17.36 35.81 -23.79
N GLY A 29 18.44 36.56 -23.93
CA GLY A 29 18.59 37.89 -23.30
C GLY A 29 19.50 38.01 -22.06
N GLY A 30 20.52 37.15 -21.89
CA GLY A 30 21.49 37.30 -20.80
C GLY A 30 21.10 36.58 -19.50
N GLY A 31 20.47 35.41 -19.61
CA GLY A 31 20.15 34.55 -18.47
C GLY A 31 21.31 33.66 -18.00
N LEU A 32 21.06 32.94 -16.90
CA LEU A 32 21.94 31.92 -16.30
C LEU A 32 22.64 31.08 -17.38
N SER A 33 23.95 30.85 -17.25
CA SER A 33 24.69 30.01 -18.18
C SER A 33 24.09 28.59 -18.20
N ASN A 34 24.11 27.93 -19.37
CA ASN A 34 23.61 26.54 -19.48
C ASN A 34 24.28 25.61 -18.45
N LEU A 35 25.55 25.85 -18.11
CA LEU A 35 26.27 25.09 -17.09
C LEU A 35 25.71 25.32 -15.69
N LEU A 36 25.38 26.56 -15.34
CA LEU A 36 24.77 26.89 -14.05
C LEU A 36 23.33 26.38 -13.97
N LEU A 37 22.57 26.43 -15.07
CA LEU A 37 21.24 25.83 -15.16
C LEU A 37 21.32 24.31 -14.99
N LEU A 38 22.29 23.63 -15.62
CA LEU A 38 22.52 22.20 -15.44
C LEU A 38 22.95 21.85 -14.02
N LYS A 39 23.77 22.69 -13.37
CA LYS A 39 24.09 22.54 -11.95
C LYS A 39 22.83 22.68 -11.08
N ILE A 40 22.01 23.72 -11.31
CA ILE A 40 20.75 23.92 -10.60
C ILE A 40 19.83 22.71 -10.80
N ILE A 41 19.66 22.23 -12.04
CA ILE A 41 18.86 21.05 -12.38
C ILE A 41 19.41 19.79 -11.69
N GLY A 42 20.73 19.62 -11.63
CA GLY A 42 21.37 18.52 -10.92
C GLY A 42 21.24 18.56 -9.39
N PHE A 43 20.73 19.66 -8.83
CA PHE A 43 20.37 19.78 -7.41
C PHE A 43 18.85 19.71 -7.18
N LEU A 44 18.03 19.53 -8.22
CA LEU A 44 16.58 19.35 -8.05
C LEU A 44 16.33 17.87 -7.82
N ASP A 45 16.14 17.50 -6.56
CA ASP A 45 15.90 16.10 -6.17
C ASP A 45 14.44 15.70 -6.35
N ASP A 46 13.52 16.67 -6.48
CA ASP A 46 12.10 16.40 -6.65
C ASP A 46 11.39 17.27 -7.70
N ILE A 47 10.20 16.81 -8.10
CA ILE A 47 9.26 17.46 -9.02
C ILE A 47 8.94 18.90 -8.57
N GLN A 48 8.95 19.14 -7.28
CA GLN A 48 8.56 20.41 -6.68
C GLN A 48 9.67 21.46 -6.85
N ASP A 49 10.93 21.09 -6.76
CA ASP A 49 12.05 21.97 -7.05
C ASP A 49 12.10 22.36 -8.54
N ILE A 50 11.70 21.43 -9.43
CA ILE A 50 11.48 21.73 -10.85
C ILE A 50 10.33 22.73 -11.03
N ALA A 51 9.18 22.50 -10.38
CA ALA A 51 8.05 23.42 -10.44
C ALA A 51 8.42 24.82 -9.89
N CYS A 52 9.13 24.88 -8.77
CA CYS A 52 9.64 26.13 -8.19
C CYS A 52 10.62 26.83 -9.13
N LEU A 53 11.56 26.10 -9.74
CA LEU A 53 12.50 26.65 -10.72
C LEU A 53 11.76 27.24 -11.94
N LEU A 54 10.79 26.49 -12.47
CA LEU A 54 9.95 26.92 -13.58
C LEU A 54 9.20 28.21 -13.22
N MET A 55 8.54 28.25 -12.06
CA MET A 55 7.77 29.42 -11.63
C MET A 55 8.65 30.64 -11.32
N THR A 56 9.88 30.44 -10.86
CA THR A 56 10.82 31.53 -10.55
C THR A 56 11.37 32.20 -11.83
N CYS A 57 11.43 31.46 -12.94
CA CYS A 57 11.92 31.97 -14.21
C CYS A 57 10.84 31.90 -15.29
N LYS A 58 9.97 32.93 -15.33
CA LYS A 58 8.86 33.06 -16.31
C LYS A 58 9.28 32.76 -17.76
N ALA A 59 10.43 33.28 -18.20
CA ALA A 59 10.93 33.04 -19.56
C ALA A 59 11.29 31.56 -19.79
N TYR A 60 11.91 30.92 -18.80
CA TYR A 60 12.24 29.51 -18.83
C TYR A 60 10.98 28.63 -18.80
N TYR A 61 10.00 28.95 -17.96
CA TYR A 61 8.71 28.25 -17.94
C TYR A 61 8.00 28.30 -19.29
N ILE A 62 7.91 29.48 -19.91
CA ILE A 62 7.27 29.63 -21.23
C ILE A 62 8.03 28.79 -22.28
N ALA A 63 9.36 28.87 -22.31
CA ALA A 63 10.17 28.10 -23.26
C ALA A 63 10.05 26.59 -23.02
N PHE A 64 10.07 26.15 -21.76
CA PHE A 64 9.91 24.76 -21.35
C PHE A 64 8.54 24.22 -21.73
N ARG A 65 7.47 24.96 -21.38
CA ARG A 65 6.09 24.62 -21.73
C ARG A 65 5.91 24.48 -23.23
N ILE A 66 6.43 25.41 -24.04
CA ILE A 66 6.35 25.33 -25.51
C ILE A 66 7.11 24.10 -26.02
N LYS A 67 8.33 23.87 -25.51
CA LYS A 67 9.20 22.78 -25.99
C LYS A 67 8.63 21.39 -25.67
N TYR A 68 7.99 21.23 -24.52
CA TYR A 68 7.49 19.94 -24.05
C TYR A 68 5.96 19.85 -24.06
N ALA A 69 5.25 20.76 -24.74
CA ALA A 69 3.78 20.77 -24.78
C ALA A 69 3.15 19.44 -25.25
N ASN A 70 3.87 18.68 -26.07
CA ASN A 70 3.42 17.39 -26.61
C ASN A 70 3.71 16.20 -25.68
N VAL A 71 4.55 16.41 -24.65
CA VAL A 71 5.00 15.38 -23.69
C VAL A 71 4.43 15.64 -22.31
N ILE A 72 4.30 16.91 -21.92
CA ILE A 72 3.78 17.39 -20.63
C ILE A 72 2.55 18.25 -20.91
N THR A 73 1.37 17.77 -20.54
CA THR A 73 0.15 18.58 -20.58
C THR A 73 0.00 19.37 -19.30
N PHE A 74 0.36 20.66 -19.33
CA PHE A 74 -0.03 21.60 -18.27
C PHE A 74 -1.52 21.92 -18.43
N LYS A 75 -2.39 21.20 -17.70
CA LYS A 75 -3.81 21.52 -17.69
C LYS A 75 -4.04 22.75 -16.83
N TYR A 76 -4.78 23.73 -17.38
CA TYR A 76 -5.54 24.64 -16.54
C TYR A 76 -6.54 23.80 -15.74
N VAL A 77 -6.59 23.98 -14.42
CA VAL A 77 -7.61 23.35 -13.56
C VAL A 77 -8.97 23.94 -13.94
N LYS A 78 -9.62 23.38 -14.96
CA LYS A 78 -11.07 23.48 -15.10
C LYS A 78 -11.65 22.50 -14.09
N ARG A 79 -12.59 22.95 -13.25
CA ARG A 79 -13.40 22.09 -12.38
C ARG A 79 -13.85 20.88 -13.23
N TYR A 80 -13.65 19.67 -12.70
CA TYR A 80 -14.00 18.32 -13.20
C TYR A 80 -12.85 17.45 -13.80
N GLY A 81 -12.43 16.46 -12.99
CA GLY A 81 -11.78 15.20 -13.39
C GLY A 81 -10.25 15.18 -13.33
N ILE A 82 -9.68 14.52 -12.30
CA ILE A 82 -8.26 14.12 -12.29
C ILE A 82 -8.12 12.94 -13.26
N ILE A 83 -7.28 13.07 -14.28
CA ILE A 83 -6.90 11.93 -15.13
C ILE A 83 -5.59 11.42 -14.56
N GLU A 84 -5.52 10.16 -14.16
CA GLU A 84 -4.25 9.52 -13.80
C GLU A 84 -3.31 9.58 -15.01
N GLN A 85 -2.31 10.46 -14.93
CA GLN A 85 -1.17 10.47 -15.82
C GLN A 85 0.07 10.29 -14.96
N SER A 86 0.58 9.06 -14.94
CA SER A 86 1.91 8.76 -14.43
C SER A 86 2.93 9.23 -15.46
N MET A 87 3.85 10.12 -15.04
CA MET A 87 4.94 10.56 -15.88
C MET A 87 6.23 9.83 -15.47
N LYS A 88 7.02 9.42 -16.47
CA LYS A 88 8.38 8.90 -16.26
C LYS A 88 9.25 9.92 -15.52
N THR A 89 10.30 9.47 -14.84
CA THR A 89 11.25 10.34 -14.13
C THR A 89 11.88 11.37 -15.10
N PHE A 90 12.37 12.49 -14.58
CA PHE A 90 13.02 13.50 -15.44
C PHE A 90 14.21 12.91 -16.22
N GLN A 91 14.96 11.99 -15.62
CA GLN A 91 16.02 11.25 -16.28
C GLN A 91 15.47 10.47 -17.49
N GLU A 92 14.38 9.73 -17.33
CA GLU A 92 13.75 8.98 -18.41
C GLU A 92 13.11 9.88 -19.49
N ILE A 93 12.55 11.03 -19.12
CA ILE A 93 12.04 12.02 -20.09
C ILE A 93 13.21 12.64 -20.86
N PHE A 94 14.30 12.95 -20.17
CA PHE A 94 15.52 13.48 -20.77
C PHE A 94 16.15 12.46 -21.73
N ASP A 95 16.25 11.20 -21.31
CA ASP A 95 16.79 10.10 -22.10
C ASP A 95 15.88 9.79 -23.30
N ALA A 96 14.56 9.76 -23.12
CA ALA A 96 13.60 9.61 -24.22
C ALA A 96 13.66 10.79 -25.20
N SER A 97 13.87 12.02 -24.71
CA SER A 97 14.09 13.19 -25.55
C SER A 97 15.43 13.13 -26.29
N TYR A 98 16.44 12.46 -25.72
CA TYR A 98 17.73 12.22 -26.36
C TYR A 98 17.60 11.14 -27.45
N GLU A 99 16.91 10.03 -27.16
CA GLU A 99 16.64 8.96 -28.14
C GLU A 99 15.76 9.43 -29.30
N GLN A 100 14.75 10.28 -29.06
CA GLN A 100 13.95 10.87 -30.14
C GLN A 100 14.80 11.76 -31.05
N ARG A 101 15.86 12.37 -30.53
CA ARG A 101 16.79 13.18 -31.32
C ARG A 101 17.67 12.31 -32.20
N ASP A 102 18.09 11.14 -31.71
CA ASP A 102 18.84 10.16 -32.51
C ASP A 102 17.95 9.48 -33.57
N ARG A 103 16.67 9.19 -33.27
CA ARG A 103 15.71 8.72 -34.29
C ARG A 103 15.44 9.75 -35.37
N PHE A 104 15.36 11.04 -35.03
CA PHE A 104 15.22 12.11 -36.03
C PHE A 104 16.45 12.22 -36.96
N ILE A 105 17.61 11.74 -36.52
CA ILE A 105 18.82 11.63 -37.35
C ILE A 105 18.78 10.36 -38.20
N LEU A 106 18.25 9.25 -37.66
CA LEU A 106 18.17 7.95 -38.33
C LEU A 106 17.07 7.84 -39.40
N ASP A 107 15.89 8.42 -39.17
CA ASP A 107 14.79 8.48 -40.17
C ASP A 107 15.21 9.25 -41.42
N ARG A 108 16.19 10.15 -41.29
CA ARG A 108 16.78 10.89 -42.41
C ARG A 108 17.79 10.08 -43.23
N VAL A 109 18.22 8.93 -42.72
CA VAL A 109 19.16 8.00 -43.38
C VAL A 109 18.42 6.86 -44.08
N ILE A 110 17.22 6.49 -43.60
CA ILE A 110 16.46 5.34 -44.10
C ILE A 110 15.63 5.65 -45.37
N ASP A 111 15.32 6.92 -45.65
CA ASP A 111 14.60 7.35 -46.88
C ASP A 111 15.38 7.11 -48.22
N LEU A 112 16.55 6.47 -48.19
CA LEU A 112 17.39 6.23 -49.38
C LEU A 112 17.53 4.77 -49.82
N GLU A 113 16.97 3.79 -49.10
CA GLU A 113 17.10 2.38 -49.47
C GLU A 113 15.79 1.61 -49.27
N ASP A 114 14.84 1.75 -50.21
CA ASP A 114 13.70 0.83 -50.31
C ASP A 114 13.43 0.43 -51.76
N ASN A 115 13.98 -0.73 -52.13
CA ASN A 115 13.43 -1.63 -53.14
C ASN A 115 14.20 -2.97 -53.11
N LYS A 116 13.67 -3.95 -52.39
CA LYS A 116 13.64 -5.37 -52.81
C LYS A 116 12.86 -6.24 -51.81
N ASP A 117 11.87 -6.93 -52.35
CA ASP A 117 11.18 -8.06 -51.74
C ASP A 117 12.16 -9.24 -51.53
N GLU A 118 12.40 -9.64 -50.28
CA GLU A 118 12.88 -10.99 -49.96
C GLU A 118 12.15 -11.57 -48.74
N MET A 119 11.88 -12.86 -48.87
CA MET A 119 11.21 -13.74 -47.93
C MET A 119 12.21 -14.10 -46.81
N GLU A 120 12.27 -13.31 -45.74
CA GLU A 120 13.16 -13.58 -44.60
C GLU A 120 12.56 -14.62 -43.64
N THR A 121 13.31 -15.70 -43.44
CA THR A 121 13.27 -16.51 -42.22
C THR A 121 13.83 -15.67 -41.06
N SER A 122 12.98 -14.93 -40.36
CA SER A 122 13.44 -14.15 -39.22
C SER A 122 13.69 -15.05 -38.00
N ASP A 123 14.97 -15.28 -37.70
CA ASP A 123 15.49 -15.60 -36.36
C ASP A 123 15.29 -14.40 -35.43
N SER A 124 14.07 -13.86 -35.39
CA SER A 124 13.72 -12.82 -34.45
C SER A 124 13.77 -13.44 -33.05
N PRO A 125 14.48 -12.81 -32.09
CA PRO A 125 14.54 -13.29 -30.72
C PRO A 125 13.10 -13.46 -30.24
N ILE A 126 12.75 -14.70 -29.87
CA ILE A 126 11.41 -15.04 -29.40
C ILE A 126 11.05 -14.06 -28.30
N GLU A 127 10.11 -13.16 -28.59
CA GLU A 127 9.65 -12.16 -27.64
C GLU A 127 9.02 -12.91 -26.46
N MET A 128 9.76 -12.99 -25.35
CA MET A 128 9.30 -13.65 -24.14
C MET A 128 8.38 -12.68 -23.40
N LYS A 129 7.13 -13.09 -23.19
CA LYS A 129 6.25 -12.39 -22.26
C LYS A 129 6.55 -12.86 -20.84
N ASP A 130 6.92 -11.93 -19.97
CA ASP A 130 7.06 -12.19 -18.52
C ASP A 130 5.71 -12.17 -17.79
N GLU A 131 4.64 -11.70 -18.45
CA GLU A 131 3.28 -11.76 -17.92
C GLU A 131 2.76 -13.20 -17.88
N PRO A 132 2.06 -13.59 -16.79
CA PRO A 132 1.50 -14.92 -16.67
C PRO A 132 0.43 -15.17 -17.74
N ILE A 133 0.54 -16.29 -18.45
CA ILE A 133 -0.52 -16.73 -19.34
C ILE A 133 -1.59 -17.41 -18.50
N LEU A 134 -2.81 -16.86 -18.52
CA LEU A 134 -3.97 -17.44 -17.85
C LEU A 134 -4.75 -18.34 -18.83
N ILE A 135 -4.86 -19.62 -18.49
CA ILE A 135 -5.68 -20.59 -19.21
C ILE A 135 -6.87 -20.98 -18.35
N ASN A 136 -8.06 -20.57 -18.75
CA ASN A 136 -9.31 -21.07 -18.17
C ASN A 136 -9.75 -22.34 -18.90
N ALA A 137 -9.49 -23.49 -18.28
CA ALA A 137 -9.68 -24.80 -18.87
C ALA A 137 -11.13 -25.31 -18.81
N THR A 138 -12.08 -24.54 -18.25
CA THR A 138 -13.51 -24.89 -18.24
C THR A 138 -14.17 -24.83 -19.62
N VAL A 139 -13.63 -24.05 -20.57
CA VAL A 139 -14.38 -23.64 -21.76
C VAL A 139 -14.13 -24.51 -23.01
N ASN A 140 -13.04 -25.27 -23.11
CA ASN A 140 -12.83 -26.39 -24.07
C ASN A 140 -11.31 -26.68 -24.15
N GLN A 141 -10.83 -27.71 -23.46
CA GLN A 141 -9.43 -28.19 -23.60
C GLN A 141 -9.06 -28.46 -25.07
N ASN A 142 -10.03 -28.93 -25.86
CA ASN A 142 -9.85 -29.25 -27.27
C ASN A 142 -9.55 -28.03 -28.16
N ASN A 143 -9.85 -26.81 -27.71
CA ASN A 143 -9.61 -25.60 -28.50
C ASN A 143 -8.19 -25.05 -28.33
N ILE A 144 -7.44 -25.52 -27.33
CA ILE A 144 -6.07 -25.07 -27.09
C ILE A 144 -5.13 -25.93 -27.95
N THR A 145 -4.77 -25.41 -29.12
CA THR A 145 -3.87 -26.10 -30.04
C THR A 145 -2.39 -25.86 -29.72
N ARG A 146 -2.04 -24.67 -29.23
CA ARG A 146 -0.67 -24.26 -28.91
C ARG A 146 -0.67 -23.17 -27.84
N ILE A 147 0.21 -23.30 -26.86
CA ILE A 147 0.51 -22.26 -25.87
C ILE A 147 1.86 -21.65 -26.27
N PRO A 148 1.96 -20.31 -26.40
CA PRO A 148 3.21 -19.67 -26.75
C PRO A 148 4.25 -19.87 -25.62
N PRO A 149 5.54 -19.67 -25.92
CA PRO A 149 6.60 -19.81 -24.93
C PRO A 149 6.36 -18.85 -23.76
N THR A 150 6.34 -19.36 -22.53
CA THR A 150 6.13 -18.56 -21.31
C THR A 150 6.96 -19.10 -20.15
N ARG A 151 7.36 -18.21 -19.24
CA ARG A 151 7.97 -18.56 -17.95
C ARG A 151 6.95 -18.82 -16.85
N LYS A 152 5.74 -18.25 -16.98
CA LYS A 152 4.67 -18.31 -15.98
C LYS A 152 3.36 -18.76 -16.63
N LEU A 153 2.78 -19.82 -16.08
CA LEU A 153 1.51 -20.37 -16.57
C LEU A 153 0.55 -20.57 -15.39
N THR A 154 -0.66 -20.06 -15.53
CA THR A 154 -1.75 -20.30 -14.57
C THR A 154 -2.88 -21.04 -15.27
N ILE A 155 -3.22 -22.23 -14.77
CA ILE A 155 -4.29 -23.10 -15.27
C ILE A 155 -5.41 -23.10 -14.23
N THR A 156 -6.58 -22.57 -14.58
CA THR A 156 -7.76 -22.58 -13.72
C THR A 156 -8.88 -23.41 -14.35
N GLY A 157 -9.57 -24.23 -13.56
CA GLY A 157 -10.81 -24.85 -14.00
C GLY A 157 -11.52 -25.71 -12.96
N TYR A 158 -12.84 -25.79 -13.07
CA TYR A 158 -13.70 -26.55 -12.15
C TYR A 158 -13.88 -28.02 -12.56
N ASN A 159 -13.68 -28.36 -13.83
CA ASN A 159 -13.83 -29.73 -14.33
C ASN A 159 -12.48 -30.45 -14.36
N ILE A 160 -12.51 -31.78 -14.41
CA ILE A 160 -11.33 -32.64 -14.56
C ILE A 160 -10.58 -32.23 -15.84
N VAL A 161 -9.54 -31.44 -15.65
CA VAL A 161 -8.65 -31.05 -16.74
C VAL A 161 -7.38 -31.87 -16.64
N ASP A 162 -7.09 -32.62 -17.69
CA ASP A 162 -5.80 -33.30 -17.82
C ASP A 162 -4.73 -32.24 -18.01
N CYS A 163 -4.04 -31.92 -16.92
CA CYS A 163 -2.99 -30.90 -16.93
C CYS A 163 -1.86 -31.29 -17.88
N ASN A 164 -1.56 -32.58 -18.04
CA ASN A 164 -0.56 -33.06 -18.98
C ASN A 164 -0.98 -32.80 -20.44
N ALA A 165 -2.28 -32.90 -20.76
CA ALA A 165 -2.78 -32.54 -22.07
C ALA A 165 -2.53 -31.06 -22.38
N ILE A 166 -2.73 -30.16 -21.40
CA ILE A 166 -2.44 -28.72 -21.56
C ILE A 166 -0.94 -28.45 -21.64
N LEU A 167 -0.15 -29.04 -20.74
CA LEU A 167 1.31 -28.86 -20.71
C LEU A 167 1.97 -29.37 -22.00
N SER A 168 1.43 -30.44 -22.62
CA SER A 168 1.88 -30.92 -23.94
C SER A 168 1.68 -29.91 -25.08
N LYS A 169 0.84 -28.87 -24.89
CA LYS A 169 0.64 -27.78 -25.86
C LYS A 169 1.65 -26.64 -25.72
N LEU A 170 2.53 -26.67 -24.71
CA LEU A 170 3.59 -25.67 -24.56
C LEU A 170 4.58 -25.78 -25.71
N SER A 171 4.84 -24.66 -26.36
CA SER A 171 5.85 -24.60 -27.44
C SER A 171 7.25 -24.89 -26.93
N HIS A 172 7.56 -24.46 -25.69
CA HIS A 172 8.86 -24.65 -25.04
C HIS A 172 8.68 -25.00 -23.55
N PRO A 173 8.42 -26.27 -23.20
CA PRO A 173 8.23 -26.66 -21.80
C PRO A 173 9.43 -26.36 -20.90
N ARG A 174 10.64 -26.35 -21.44
CA ARG A 174 11.90 -26.14 -20.70
C ARG A 174 12.14 -24.72 -20.20
N ILE A 175 11.34 -23.74 -20.62
CA ILE A 175 11.47 -22.36 -20.13
C ILE A 175 10.43 -22.04 -19.04
N LEU A 176 9.51 -22.97 -18.76
CA LEU A 176 8.49 -22.77 -17.75
C LEU A 176 9.14 -22.85 -16.37
N GLU A 177 9.15 -21.75 -15.64
CA GLU A 177 9.75 -21.65 -14.31
C GLU A 177 8.70 -21.65 -13.19
N SER A 178 7.48 -21.17 -13.46
CA SER A 178 6.39 -21.08 -12.50
C SER A 178 5.09 -21.62 -13.09
N LEU A 179 4.41 -22.49 -12.34
CA LEU A 179 3.15 -23.10 -12.72
C LEU A 179 2.15 -23.01 -11.57
N GLU A 180 0.98 -22.44 -11.84
CA GLU A 180 -0.15 -22.42 -10.91
C GLU A 180 -1.31 -23.22 -11.48
N ILE A 181 -1.88 -24.11 -10.67
CA ILE A 181 -2.96 -25.01 -11.06
C ILE A 181 -4.06 -24.93 -10.00
N SER A 182 -5.26 -24.55 -10.42
CA SER A 182 -6.47 -24.64 -9.61
C SER A 182 -7.45 -25.59 -10.29
N ASN A 183 -7.50 -26.84 -9.82
CA ASN A 183 -8.23 -27.92 -10.48
C ASN A 183 -8.68 -29.01 -9.49
N GLN A 184 -9.71 -29.76 -9.84
CA GLN A 184 -10.16 -30.90 -9.05
C GLN A 184 -9.14 -32.04 -9.02
N HIS A 185 -8.53 -32.35 -10.16
CA HIS A 185 -7.52 -33.42 -10.27
C HIS A 185 -6.26 -32.87 -10.91
N VAL A 186 -5.12 -33.12 -10.28
CA VAL A 186 -3.82 -32.69 -10.79
C VAL A 186 -2.95 -33.91 -10.95
N ASN A 187 -2.63 -34.22 -12.20
CA ASN A 187 -1.59 -35.14 -12.57
C ASN A 187 -0.61 -34.36 -13.43
N ILE A 188 0.63 -34.23 -12.95
CA ILE A 188 1.71 -33.55 -13.65
C ILE A 188 2.78 -34.61 -13.85
N ASP A 189 3.16 -34.86 -15.10
CA ASP A 189 4.36 -35.61 -15.44
C ASP A 189 5.57 -34.68 -15.28
N PRO A 190 6.46 -34.91 -14.29
CA PRO A 190 7.61 -34.05 -14.06
C PRO A 190 8.54 -33.93 -15.28
N LEU A 191 8.54 -34.94 -16.16
CA LEU A 191 9.37 -34.95 -17.36
C LEU A 191 8.92 -33.90 -18.39
N GLN A 192 7.67 -33.46 -18.33
CA GLN A 192 7.15 -32.40 -19.21
C GLN A 192 7.61 -31.00 -18.81
N VAL A 193 8.02 -30.78 -17.55
CA VAL A 193 8.37 -29.44 -17.04
C VAL A 193 9.66 -29.50 -16.20
N PRO A 194 10.80 -29.92 -16.80
CA PRO A 194 12.02 -30.21 -16.04
C PRO A 194 12.68 -28.98 -15.41
N SER A 195 12.35 -27.77 -15.90
CA SER A 195 12.92 -26.50 -15.41
C SER A 195 12.05 -25.79 -14.38
N LEU A 196 10.96 -26.43 -13.94
CA LEU A 196 10.00 -25.82 -13.03
C LEU A 196 10.62 -25.57 -11.66
N LYS A 197 10.63 -24.31 -11.22
CA LYS A 197 11.18 -23.85 -9.93
C LYS A 197 10.10 -23.56 -8.91
N ALA A 198 8.92 -23.10 -9.34
CA ALA A 198 7.79 -22.77 -8.49
C ALA A 198 6.51 -23.48 -8.94
N LEU A 199 5.81 -24.12 -8.00
CA LEU A 199 4.57 -24.84 -8.26
C LEU A 199 3.51 -24.49 -7.21
N TYR A 200 2.36 -23.99 -7.67
CA TYR A 200 1.21 -23.63 -6.85
C TYR A 200 0.04 -24.53 -7.23
N ILE A 201 -0.47 -25.33 -6.31
CA ILE A 201 -1.55 -26.29 -6.57
C ILE A 201 -2.69 -26.07 -5.59
N HIS A 202 -3.90 -25.83 -6.12
CA HIS A 202 -5.14 -25.81 -5.36
C HIS A 202 -5.97 -27.04 -5.73
N LEU A 203 -6.06 -27.99 -4.79
CA LEU A 203 -6.69 -29.29 -4.95
C LEU A 203 -8.06 -29.31 -4.30
N GLN A 204 -9.06 -29.77 -5.06
CA GLN A 204 -10.42 -29.99 -4.56
C GLN A 204 -10.76 -31.47 -4.32
N SER A 205 -9.99 -32.43 -4.86
CA SER A 205 -10.27 -33.88 -4.75
C SER A 205 -9.20 -34.68 -3.97
N GLN A 206 -9.55 -35.93 -3.66
CA GLN A 206 -8.88 -36.82 -2.69
C GLN A 206 -7.65 -37.55 -3.23
N HIS A 207 -7.52 -37.70 -4.55
CA HIS A 207 -6.59 -38.67 -5.14
C HIS A 207 -5.66 -38.01 -6.13
N CYS A 208 -4.57 -37.46 -5.60
CA CYS A 208 -3.50 -36.91 -6.42
C CYS A 208 -2.19 -37.60 -6.04
N HIS A 209 -1.81 -38.63 -6.78
CA HIS A 209 -0.42 -39.12 -6.78
C HIS A 209 0.41 -38.14 -7.60
N ILE A 210 0.73 -36.99 -7.00
CA ILE A 210 1.51 -35.95 -7.67
C ILE A 210 2.98 -36.34 -7.56
N GLN A 211 3.63 -36.49 -8.70
CA GLN A 211 5.09 -36.49 -8.75
C GLN A 211 5.57 -35.06 -8.96
N PHE A 212 6.60 -34.69 -8.22
CA PHE A 212 7.12 -33.32 -8.21
C PHE A 212 8.44 -33.25 -9.01
N PRO A 213 8.66 -32.20 -9.83
CA PRO A 213 9.95 -31.96 -10.46
C PRO A 213 11.06 -31.76 -9.42
N LEU A 214 12.21 -32.42 -9.61
CA LEU A 214 13.35 -32.40 -8.66
C LEU A 214 14.01 -31.02 -8.52
N MET A 215 13.79 -30.11 -9.49
CA MET A 215 14.35 -28.75 -9.50
C MET A 215 13.45 -27.73 -8.76
N LEU A 216 12.38 -28.18 -8.11
CA LEU A 216 11.48 -27.29 -7.38
C LEU A 216 12.19 -26.61 -6.20
N VAL A 217 12.07 -25.30 -6.15
CA VAL A 217 12.58 -24.41 -5.11
C VAL A 217 11.45 -23.92 -4.21
N GLU A 218 10.26 -23.69 -4.78
CA GLU A 218 9.04 -23.24 -4.09
C GLU A 218 7.86 -24.15 -4.41
N LEU A 219 7.17 -24.63 -3.37
CA LEU A 219 5.97 -25.44 -3.47
C LEU A 219 4.87 -24.88 -2.59
N HIS A 220 3.71 -24.60 -3.19
CA HIS A 220 2.50 -24.19 -2.50
C HIS A 220 1.39 -25.19 -2.77
N LEU A 221 0.86 -25.83 -1.73
CA LEU A 221 -0.22 -26.80 -1.81
C LEU A 221 -1.41 -26.31 -1.01
N SER A 222 -2.59 -26.31 -1.60
CA SER A 222 -3.85 -25.91 -0.96
C SER A 222 -4.87 -27.01 -1.13
N TYR A 223 -5.08 -27.82 -0.09
CA TYR A 223 -6.06 -28.90 -0.04
C TYR A 223 -7.38 -28.40 0.55
N LEU A 224 -8.41 -28.28 -0.28
CA LEU A 224 -9.73 -27.82 0.16
C LEU A 224 -10.62 -28.94 0.72
N HIS A 225 -10.13 -30.18 0.72
CA HIS A 225 -10.87 -31.34 1.17
C HIS A 225 -10.57 -31.70 2.64
N TYR A 226 -11.53 -32.34 3.30
CA TYR A 226 -11.48 -32.72 4.72
C TYR A 226 -10.84 -34.09 4.97
N GLU A 227 -10.32 -34.73 3.93
CA GLU A 227 -9.77 -36.08 4.04
C GLU A 227 -8.27 -36.06 4.37
N ARG A 228 -7.78 -37.23 4.80
CA ARG A 228 -6.36 -37.42 5.10
C ARG A 228 -5.57 -37.53 3.80
N PHE A 229 -4.37 -36.98 3.78
CA PHE A 229 -3.41 -37.19 2.69
C PHE A 229 -2.02 -37.46 3.27
N SER A 230 -1.19 -38.08 2.45
CA SER A 230 0.24 -38.24 2.70
C SER A 230 1.02 -37.55 1.59
N LEU A 231 2.15 -36.96 1.96
CA LEU A 231 3.00 -36.17 1.10
C LEU A 231 4.46 -36.57 1.34
N ASP A 232 5.11 -37.12 0.32
CA ASP A 232 6.53 -37.48 0.37
C ASP A 232 7.34 -36.53 -0.51
N LEU A 233 8.09 -35.62 0.12
CA LEU A 233 8.92 -34.59 -0.53
C LEU A 233 10.42 -34.84 -0.34
N LEU A 234 10.83 -36.02 0.13
CA LEU A 234 12.23 -36.29 0.45
C LEU A 234 13.17 -36.14 -0.76
N THR A 235 12.65 -36.34 -1.98
CA THR A 235 13.42 -36.22 -3.22
C THR A 235 13.66 -34.77 -3.66
N LEU A 236 12.98 -33.80 -3.06
CA LEU A 236 13.06 -32.39 -3.45
C LEU A 236 14.19 -31.67 -2.70
N GLU A 237 15.44 -32.07 -2.96
CA GLU A 237 16.64 -31.54 -2.29
C GLU A 237 16.93 -30.05 -2.58
N GLN A 238 16.23 -29.43 -3.54
CA GLN A 238 16.35 -28.00 -3.83
C GLN A 238 15.23 -27.17 -3.21
N LEU A 239 14.25 -27.81 -2.56
CA LEU A 239 13.07 -27.13 -2.04
C LEU A 239 13.48 -26.27 -0.84
N THR A 240 13.35 -24.95 -1.00
CA THR A 240 13.68 -23.96 0.04
C THR A 240 12.44 -23.37 0.70
N LYS A 241 11.30 -23.37 0.01
CA LYS A 241 10.03 -22.81 0.50
C LYS A 241 8.88 -23.78 0.27
N LEU A 242 8.20 -24.13 1.36
CA LEU A 242 7.06 -25.02 1.36
C LEU A 242 5.89 -24.36 2.09
N ASN A 243 4.76 -24.18 1.42
CA ASN A 243 3.50 -23.77 2.04
C ASN A 243 2.45 -24.85 1.80
N ILE A 244 1.82 -25.33 2.87
CA ILE A 244 0.76 -26.32 2.81
C ILE A 244 -0.43 -25.76 3.59
N VAL A 245 -1.55 -25.58 2.90
CA VAL A 245 -2.83 -25.16 3.45
C VAL A 245 -3.78 -26.35 3.32
N SER A 246 -4.49 -26.70 4.38
CA SER A 246 -5.46 -27.79 4.34
C SER A 246 -6.69 -27.48 5.18
N LYS A 247 -7.87 -27.91 4.71
CA LYS A 247 -9.08 -27.95 5.55
C LYS A 247 -9.23 -29.26 6.31
N SER A 248 -8.34 -30.22 6.07
CA SER A 248 -8.36 -31.51 6.74
C SER A 248 -8.08 -31.34 8.24
N PRO A 249 -8.99 -31.81 9.11
CA PRO A 249 -8.84 -31.64 10.53
C PRO A 249 -7.88 -32.64 11.16
N TYR A 250 -7.36 -33.65 10.43
CA TYR A 250 -6.53 -34.72 11.00
C TYR A 250 -5.44 -35.20 10.04
N ILE A 251 -4.29 -34.55 10.01
CA ILE A 251 -3.12 -35.02 9.27
C ILE A 251 -2.04 -35.41 10.27
N HIS A 252 -1.47 -36.60 10.18
CA HIS A 252 -0.38 -36.99 11.07
C HIS A 252 0.95 -36.42 10.54
N ALA A 253 1.83 -35.95 11.42
CA ALA A 253 3.12 -35.40 11.02
C ALA A 253 3.94 -36.40 10.18
N LYS A 254 3.90 -37.70 10.53
CA LYS A 254 4.56 -38.79 9.79
C LYS A 254 4.07 -38.97 8.35
N ASP A 255 2.85 -38.51 8.04
CA ASP A 255 2.30 -38.61 6.70
C ASP A 255 2.92 -37.57 5.77
N ILE A 256 3.61 -36.55 6.31
CA ILE A 256 4.32 -35.51 5.57
C ILE A 256 5.82 -35.67 5.78
N LYS A 257 6.54 -36.11 4.74
CA LYS A 257 8.00 -36.19 4.77
C LYS A 257 8.59 -35.01 4.02
N ILE A 258 9.35 -34.17 4.73
CA ILE A 258 9.97 -32.96 4.17
C ILE A 258 11.49 -33.11 4.03
N PRO A 259 12.11 -32.45 3.02
CA PRO A 259 13.55 -32.51 2.83
C PRO A 259 14.29 -31.81 3.97
N LYS A 260 15.31 -32.47 4.53
CA LYS A 260 15.99 -31.98 5.75
C LYS A 260 17.09 -30.94 5.52
N THR A 261 17.64 -30.89 4.30
CA THR A 261 18.90 -30.19 4.02
C THR A 261 18.73 -28.82 3.37
N SER A 262 17.61 -28.56 2.71
CA SER A 262 17.43 -27.37 1.86
C SER A 262 16.34 -26.41 2.35
N LEU A 263 15.40 -26.90 3.15
CA LEU A 263 14.17 -26.18 3.46
C LEU A 263 14.41 -25.06 4.47
N LYS A 264 14.20 -23.82 4.02
CA LYS A 264 14.41 -22.60 4.81
C LYS A 264 13.11 -21.99 5.32
N HIS A 265 12.02 -22.14 4.59
CA HIS A 265 10.73 -21.54 4.90
C HIS A 265 9.65 -22.62 4.86
N LEU A 266 8.95 -22.80 5.99
CA LEU A 266 7.87 -23.77 6.14
C LEU A 266 6.61 -23.05 6.65
N SER A 267 5.50 -23.20 5.94
CA SER A 267 4.18 -22.71 6.34
C SER A 267 3.19 -23.88 6.33
N ILE A 268 2.55 -24.12 7.46
CA ILE A 268 1.57 -25.19 7.65
C ILE A 268 0.29 -24.58 8.24
N GLN A 269 -0.74 -24.47 7.39
CA GLN A 269 -2.03 -23.89 7.74
C GLN A 269 -3.10 -24.95 7.92
N PHE A 270 -2.87 -25.88 8.85
CA PHE A 270 -3.82 -26.90 9.33
C PHE A 270 -3.31 -27.56 10.61
N ILE A 271 -4.12 -28.45 11.20
CA ILE A 271 -3.79 -29.17 12.42
C ILE A 271 -3.09 -30.51 12.11
N LEU A 272 -1.94 -30.72 12.75
CA LEU A 272 -1.07 -31.87 12.71
C LEU A 272 -1.18 -32.64 14.04
N TYR A 273 -1.17 -33.96 13.94
CA TYR A 273 -1.24 -34.88 15.08
C TYR A 273 0.01 -35.78 15.14
N ASP A 274 0.19 -36.42 16.28
CA ASP A 274 1.31 -37.31 16.66
C ASP A 274 2.63 -36.59 17.00
N GLU A 275 3.65 -37.37 17.34
CA GLU A 275 4.97 -36.92 17.77
C GLU A 275 5.75 -36.24 16.63
N PHE A 276 6.38 -35.10 16.94
CA PHE A 276 7.14 -34.26 16.02
C PHE A 276 8.65 -34.49 16.12
N GLU A 277 9.08 -35.60 16.72
CA GLU A 277 10.50 -35.92 16.82
C GLU A 277 11.13 -35.90 15.42
N ASP A 278 12.11 -35.02 15.24
CA ASP A 278 12.85 -34.80 14.00
C ASP A 278 12.02 -34.39 12.77
N PHE A 279 10.83 -33.80 12.97
CA PHE A 279 10.00 -33.29 11.86
C PHE A 279 10.64 -32.07 11.19
N PHE A 280 11.08 -31.08 11.98
CA PHE A 280 11.61 -29.83 11.44
C PHE A 280 13.10 -29.94 11.08
N PRO A 281 13.53 -29.39 9.93
CA PRO A 281 14.94 -29.34 9.57
C PRO A 281 15.70 -28.25 10.34
N ASP A 282 16.95 -28.52 10.69
CA ASP A 282 17.84 -27.54 11.34
C ASP A 282 18.18 -26.33 10.46
N THR A 283 17.93 -26.43 9.14
CA THR A 283 18.14 -25.38 8.15
C THR A 283 17.02 -24.36 8.10
N LEU A 284 15.94 -24.56 8.87
CA LEU A 284 14.76 -23.72 8.85
C LEU A 284 15.06 -22.33 9.43
N GLU A 285 14.81 -21.29 8.63
CA GLU A 285 14.98 -19.89 9.00
C GLU A 285 13.63 -19.22 9.31
N SER A 286 12.52 -19.73 8.76
CA SER A 286 11.16 -19.21 8.96
C SER A 286 10.12 -20.31 9.11
N LEU A 287 9.24 -20.16 10.09
CA LEU A 287 8.17 -21.13 10.39
C LEU A 287 6.85 -20.40 10.61
N ASP A 288 5.81 -20.75 9.85
CA ASP A 288 4.45 -20.26 10.02
C ASP A 288 3.51 -21.44 10.30
N LEU A 289 2.84 -21.41 11.44
CA LEU A 289 1.98 -22.47 11.94
C LEU A 289 0.60 -21.90 12.20
N GLN A 290 -0.45 -22.63 11.86
CA GLN A 290 -1.81 -22.22 12.23
C GLN A 290 -2.12 -22.41 13.71
N ASP A 291 -1.45 -23.34 14.40
CA ASP A 291 -1.72 -23.67 15.81
C ASP A 291 -0.42 -24.08 16.51
N ILE A 292 -0.29 -23.79 17.80
CA ILE A 292 0.88 -24.19 18.59
C ILE A 292 0.81 -25.62 19.11
N SER A 293 -0.41 -26.15 19.25
CA SER A 293 -0.63 -27.54 19.67
C SER A 293 0.03 -28.54 18.73
N LEU A 294 0.42 -28.09 17.53
CA LEU A 294 1.24 -28.78 16.54
C LEU A 294 2.68 -29.03 16.96
N LEU A 295 3.16 -28.50 18.06
CA LEU A 295 4.54 -28.76 18.47
C LEU A 295 4.62 -29.81 19.57
N GLY A 296 3.52 -30.08 20.28
CA GLY A 296 3.56 -30.97 21.45
C GLY A 296 4.63 -30.50 22.42
N ASP A 297 5.56 -31.40 22.75
CA ASP A 297 6.76 -31.09 23.55
C ASP A 297 8.01 -30.80 22.71
N ALA A 298 7.91 -30.87 21.37
CA ALA A 298 9.03 -30.61 20.47
C ALA A 298 9.40 -29.12 20.47
N LEU A 299 10.71 -28.86 20.53
CA LEU A 299 11.26 -27.50 20.43
C LEU A 299 11.39 -27.10 18.94
N PRO A 300 11.14 -25.83 18.60
CA PRO A 300 11.46 -25.29 17.29
C PRO A 300 12.96 -25.40 16.96
N PRO A 301 13.34 -25.43 15.67
CA PRO A 301 14.75 -25.47 15.27
C PRO A 301 15.58 -24.32 15.85
N PRO A 302 16.83 -24.56 16.26
CA PRO A 302 17.65 -23.56 16.95
C PRO A 302 18.09 -22.38 16.07
N ASN A 303 18.00 -22.48 14.73
CA ASN A 303 18.42 -21.43 13.78
C ASN A 303 17.26 -20.54 13.28
N LEU A 304 16.06 -20.70 13.86
CA LEU A 304 14.87 -20.03 13.40
C LEU A 304 14.92 -18.51 13.67
N LYS A 305 14.78 -17.70 12.61
CA LYS A 305 14.83 -16.23 12.69
C LYS A 305 13.44 -15.59 12.76
N SER A 306 12.44 -16.22 12.13
CA SER A 306 11.06 -15.73 12.09
C SER A 306 10.07 -16.84 12.41
N MET A 307 9.11 -16.56 13.28
CA MET A 307 8.06 -17.50 13.64
C MET A 307 6.69 -16.81 13.66
N SER A 308 5.68 -17.45 13.08
CA SER A 308 4.29 -17.04 13.14
C SER A 308 3.46 -18.21 13.65
N ILE A 309 2.63 -17.96 14.65
CA ILE A 309 1.79 -18.96 15.28
C ILE A 309 0.37 -18.42 15.37
N GLY A 310 -0.52 -19.05 14.62
CA GLY A 310 -1.96 -18.88 14.72
C GLY A 310 -2.55 -19.58 15.96
N ASN A 311 -3.81 -19.31 16.25
CA ASN A 311 -4.64 -20.06 17.21
C ASN A 311 -3.92 -20.48 18.50
N CYS A 312 -3.22 -19.55 19.17
CA CYS A 312 -2.49 -19.82 20.40
C CYS A 312 -3.46 -20.10 21.57
N GLU A 313 -3.92 -21.34 21.70
CA GLU A 313 -4.79 -21.78 22.80
C GLU A 313 -4.03 -22.15 24.06
N LYS A 314 -2.86 -22.78 23.90
CA LYS A 314 -1.98 -23.19 24.99
C LYS A 314 -0.79 -22.23 25.04
N VAL A 315 -0.42 -21.83 26.25
CA VAL A 315 0.79 -21.03 26.45
C VAL A 315 2.00 -21.95 26.28
N PRO A 316 2.93 -21.66 25.35
CA PRO A 316 4.16 -22.45 25.25
C PRO A 316 4.96 -22.39 26.55
N PRO A 317 5.73 -23.45 26.89
CA PRO A 317 6.55 -23.46 28.08
C PRO A 317 7.67 -22.40 28.02
N ALA A 318 8.26 -22.07 29.16
CA ALA A 318 9.44 -21.20 29.20
C ALA A 318 10.59 -21.79 28.35
N ASN A 319 11.36 -20.93 27.69
CA ASN A 319 12.46 -21.30 26.77
C ASN A 319 12.02 -22.08 25.52
N PHE A 320 10.73 -22.06 25.18
CA PHE A 320 10.24 -22.70 23.95
C PHE A 320 10.82 -22.06 22.68
N PHE A 321 10.91 -20.73 22.65
CA PHE A 321 11.43 -20.03 21.48
C PHE A 321 12.96 -20.05 21.46
N PRO A 322 13.58 -20.34 20.29
CA PRO A 322 15.04 -20.33 20.17
C PRO A 322 15.59 -18.92 20.33
N SER A 323 16.81 -18.81 20.86
CA SER A 323 17.47 -17.51 21.09
C SER A 323 17.85 -16.75 19.81
N SER A 324 17.86 -17.42 18.66
CA SER A 324 18.12 -16.84 17.34
C SER A 324 16.90 -16.10 16.75
N LEU A 325 15.73 -16.22 17.38
CA LEU A 325 14.48 -15.67 16.89
C LEU A 325 14.47 -14.13 16.99
N LYS A 326 14.27 -13.47 15.85
CA LYS A 326 14.22 -12.00 15.71
C LYS A 326 12.81 -11.47 15.49
N SER A 327 11.95 -12.24 14.84
CA SER A 327 10.57 -11.85 14.52
C SER A 327 9.58 -12.90 15.01
N LEU A 328 8.57 -12.48 15.77
CA LEU A 328 7.52 -13.35 16.29
C LEU A 328 6.14 -12.75 16.06
N LYS A 329 5.23 -13.53 15.51
CA LYS A 329 3.80 -13.22 15.41
C LYS A 329 2.98 -14.26 16.16
N LEU A 330 2.16 -13.82 17.11
CA LEU A 330 1.25 -14.66 17.86
C LEU A 330 -0.19 -14.20 17.63
N ILE A 331 -1.08 -15.12 17.29
CA ILE A 331 -2.52 -14.88 17.18
C ILE A 331 -3.24 -15.74 18.19
N PHE A 332 -3.79 -15.12 19.22
CA PHE A 332 -4.55 -15.82 20.26
C PHE A 332 -5.99 -16.06 19.80
N SER A 333 -6.52 -17.24 20.11
CA SER A 333 -7.91 -17.62 19.80
C SER A 333 -8.94 -17.04 20.76
N SER A 334 -8.47 -16.66 21.95
CA SER A 334 -9.23 -16.10 23.06
C SER A 334 -8.37 -15.05 23.75
N GLU A 335 -8.97 -14.23 24.61
CA GLU A 335 -8.31 -13.18 25.40
C GLU A 335 -7.34 -13.74 26.45
N LYS A 336 -6.30 -14.43 26.00
CA LYS A 336 -5.28 -15.06 26.82
C LYS A 336 -4.03 -14.20 26.85
N SER A 337 -3.23 -14.45 27.89
CA SER A 337 -1.88 -13.95 28.05
C SER A 337 -0.90 -15.13 28.08
N PHE A 338 0.38 -14.85 27.88
CA PHE A 338 1.46 -15.80 28.07
C PHE A 338 2.21 -15.53 29.38
N ILE A 339 3.13 -16.39 29.81
CA ILE A 339 3.89 -16.22 31.06
C ILE A 339 5.08 -15.26 30.89
N ALA A 340 5.45 -14.55 31.96
CA ALA A 340 6.66 -13.74 31.99
C ALA A 340 7.91 -14.56 31.63
N GLY A 341 8.85 -13.96 30.90
CA GLY A 341 10.10 -14.59 30.46
C GLY A 341 9.95 -15.60 29.31
N LEU A 342 8.78 -15.72 28.68
CA LEU A 342 8.58 -16.60 27.53
C LEU A 342 9.36 -16.17 26.29
N LEU A 343 9.42 -14.86 26.02
CA LEU A 343 10.00 -14.32 24.79
C LEU A 343 11.54 -14.30 24.88
N PRO A 344 12.25 -14.62 23.78
CA PRO A 344 13.70 -14.63 23.79
C PRO A 344 14.27 -13.20 23.85
N LEU A 345 15.39 -13.02 24.54
CA LEU A 345 16.04 -11.72 24.72
C LEU A 345 16.60 -11.09 23.44
N GLY A 346 16.64 -11.82 22.30
CA GLY A 346 17.09 -11.30 21.00
C GLY A 346 15.96 -10.82 20.09
N LEU A 347 14.71 -10.80 20.57
CA LEU A 347 13.54 -10.51 19.74
C LEU A 347 13.48 -9.03 19.39
N GLU A 348 13.39 -8.71 18.10
CA GLU A 348 13.38 -7.34 17.56
C GLU A 348 11.97 -6.90 17.12
N THR A 349 11.19 -7.82 16.53
CA THR A 349 9.83 -7.56 16.03
C THR A 349 8.84 -8.51 16.70
N LEU A 350 7.78 -7.93 17.27
CA LEU A 350 6.71 -8.68 17.94
C LEU A 350 5.33 -8.22 17.47
N GLU A 351 4.53 -9.16 16.96
CA GLU A 351 3.12 -8.94 16.64
C GLU A 351 2.24 -9.83 17.52
N LEU A 352 1.33 -9.19 18.27
CA LEU A 352 0.40 -9.84 19.18
C LEU A 352 -1.04 -9.53 18.73
N ASN A 353 -1.81 -10.54 18.35
CA ASN A 353 -3.21 -10.40 17.96
C ASN A 353 -4.12 -11.08 19.00
N ASN A 354 -5.15 -10.38 19.47
CA ASN A 354 -6.07 -10.82 20.53
C ASN A 354 -5.38 -11.10 21.88
N TYR A 355 -4.30 -10.36 22.16
CA TYR A 355 -3.54 -10.51 23.39
C TYR A 355 -4.15 -9.72 24.54
N ASN A 356 -4.36 -10.36 25.69
CA ASN A 356 -4.96 -9.75 26.89
C ASN A 356 -3.98 -9.73 28.09
N GLY A 357 -2.68 -9.85 27.81
CA GLY A 357 -1.67 -9.83 28.87
C GLY A 357 -1.10 -8.44 29.13
N PRO A 358 -0.31 -8.32 30.21
CA PRO A 358 0.38 -7.08 30.53
C PRO A 358 1.50 -6.80 29.52
N VAL A 359 1.64 -5.53 29.15
CA VAL A 359 2.75 -5.03 28.33
C VAL A 359 3.77 -4.44 29.30
N THR A 360 4.62 -5.29 29.87
CA THR A 360 5.71 -4.89 30.79
C THR A 360 7.02 -5.57 30.37
N LEU A 361 8.15 -5.12 30.91
CA LEU A 361 9.48 -5.68 30.62
C LEU A 361 9.63 -7.16 30.97
N GLU A 362 8.81 -7.67 31.89
CA GLU A 362 8.77 -9.08 32.24
C GLU A 362 8.16 -9.96 31.13
N TYR A 363 7.32 -9.36 30.28
CA TYR A 363 6.59 -10.06 29.21
C TYR A 363 7.15 -9.73 27.83
N ILE A 364 7.58 -8.48 27.61
CA ILE A 364 8.12 -8.02 26.33
C ILE A 364 9.54 -7.48 26.56
N PRO A 365 10.57 -8.10 25.97
CA PRO A 365 11.94 -7.72 26.23
C PRO A 365 12.28 -6.35 25.64
N ASP A 366 13.25 -5.67 26.25
CA ASP A 366 13.72 -4.33 25.83
C ASP A 366 14.33 -4.30 24.42
N THR A 367 14.68 -5.45 23.85
CA THR A 367 15.21 -5.56 22.48
C THR A 367 14.15 -5.36 21.40
N VAL A 368 12.86 -5.39 21.75
CA VAL A 368 11.78 -5.21 20.77
C VAL A 368 11.76 -3.76 20.29
N THR A 369 12.13 -3.56 19.03
CA THR A 369 12.10 -2.26 18.35
C THR A 369 10.78 -2.00 17.64
N THR A 370 10.05 -3.06 17.24
CA THR A 370 8.77 -2.96 16.55
C THR A 370 7.73 -3.82 17.25
N LEU A 371 6.68 -3.17 17.77
CA LEU A 371 5.60 -3.81 18.51
C LEU A 371 4.26 -3.52 17.85
N THR A 372 3.57 -4.57 17.42
CA THR A 372 2.20 -4.50 16.91
C THR A 372 1.29 -5.22 17.88
N ILE A 373 0.33 -4.51 18.48
CA ILE A 373 -0.68 -5.14 19.33
C ILE A 373 -2.08 -4.82 18.80
N ASN A 374 -2.75 -5.87 18.39
CA ASN A 374 -4.10 -5.81 17.84
C ASN A 374 -5.08 -6.44 18.82
N ASN A 375 -6.19 -5.75 19.09
CA ASN A 375 -7.33 -6.30 19.84
C ASN A 375 -6.98 -6.66 21.31
N ILE A 376 -6.52 -5.66 22.09
CA ILE A 376 -6.23 -5.86 23.51
C ILE A 376 -7.52 -5.73 24.33
N GLY A 377 -7.85 -6.78 25.09
CA GLY A 377 -8.75 -6.66 26.23
C GLY A 377 -8.08 -5.75 27.28
N HIS A 378 -8.62 -4.56 27.50
CA HIS A 378 -8.25 -3.64 28.60
C HIS A 378 -6.80 -3.72 29.15
N PRO A 379 -5.80 -3.11 28.50
CA PRO A 379 -4.46 -2.98 29.05
C PRO A 379 -4.48 -2.03 30.26
N MET A 380 -4.64 -2.59 31.45
CA MET A 380 -4.33 -1.88 32.69
C MET A 380 -2.80 -1.86 32.84
N ASN A 381 -2.18 -0.67 32.79
CA ASN A 381 -0.75 -0.42 33.02
C ASN A 381 0.21 -0.94 31.92
N THR A 382 0.26 -0.23 30.79
CA THR A 382 1.27 -0.47 29.74
C THR A 382 2.59 0.23 30.06
N VAL A 383 3.66 -0.56 30.23
CA VAL A 383 5.05 -0.11 30.28
C VAL A 383 5.75 -0.62 29.03
N LEU A 384 5.90 0.27 28.05
CA LEU A 384 6.50 -0.07 26.75
C LEU A 384 8.02 -0.33 26.88
N PRO A 385 8.60 -1.23 26.06
CA PRO A 385 10.04 -1.46 25.99
C PRO A 385 10.83 -0.16 25.74
N SER A 386 11.94 0.02 26.43
CA SER A 386 12.75 1.25 26.36
C SER A 386 13.41 1.49 25.00
N GLY A 387 13.65 0.44 24.21
CA GLY A 387 14.19 0.51 22.84
C GLY A 387 13.13 0.60 21.73
N LEU A 388 11.84 0.71 22.07
CA LEU A 388 10.76 0.65 21.09
C LEU A 388 10.79 1.86 20.16
N GLN A 389 10.78 1.61 18.85
CA GLN A 389 10.80 2.63 17.79
C GLN A 389 9.47 2.72 17.05
N ASN A 390 8.82 1.58 16.81
CA ASN A 390 7.56 1.50 16.06
C ASN A 390 6.48 0.84 16.89
N LEU A 391 5.38 1.55 17.13
CA LEU A 391 4.21 1.04 17.83
C LEU A 391 3.00 1.04 16.90
N THR A 392 2.48 -0.14 16.57
CA THR A 392 1.15 -0.27 15.98
C THR A 392 0.21 -0.76 17.05
N PHE A 393 -0.85 0.00 17.32
CA PHE A 393 -1.80 -0.33 18.37
C PHE A 393 -3.23 -0.13 17.89
N ARG A 394 -4.09 -1.10 18.18
CA ARG A 394 -5.54 -0.98 18.00
C ARG A 394 -6.20 -0.79 19.37
N PRO A 395 -6.41 0.46 19.82
CA PRO A 395 -7.06 0.72 21.10
C PRO A 395 -8.52 0.27 21.08
N GLU A 396 -8.87 -0.68 21.93
CA GLU A 396 -10.22 -0.75 22.53
C GLU A 396 -10.30 0.06 23.83
N SER A 397 -9.18 0.63 24.25
CA SER A 397 -8.91 1.21 25.57
C SER A 397 -8.11 2.51 25.47
N GLU A 398 -7.88 3.15 26.61
CA GLU A 398 -7.07 4.37 26.70
C GLU A 398 -5.63 4.12 26.17
N PRO A 399 -5.05 5.06 25.40
CA PRO A 399 -3.69 4.94 24.92
C PRO A 399 -2.68 4.90 26.07
N PRO A 400 -1.47 4.33 25.87
CA PRO A 400 -0.40 4.40 26.85
C PRO A 400 -0.14 5.84 27.31
N THR A 401 0.06 6.04 28.61
CA THR A 401 0.37 7.36 29.16
C THR A 401 1.88 7.66 29.17
N MET A 402 2.71 6.63 29.01
CA MET A 402 4.17 6.73 28.99
C MET A 402 4.71 6.08 27.73
N TYR A 403 5.56 6.82 27.00
CA TYR A 403 6.23 6.35 25.79
C TYR A 403 7.75 6.48 25.96
N PRO A 404 8.55 5.52 25.46
CA PRO A 404 10.00 5.62 25.49
C PRO A 404 10.49 6.72 24.55
N SER A 405 11.58 7.40 24.89
CA SER A 405 12.15 8.50 24.08
C SER A 405 12.63 8.07 22.69
N THR A 406 12.77 6.77 22.46
CA THR A 406 13.17 6.16 21.18
C THR A 406 12.03 6.02 20.17
N ILE A 407 10.77 6.24 20.56
CA ILE A 407 9.62 6.04 19.67
C ILE A 407 9.68 7.02 18.49
N ARG A 408 9.57 6.50 17.27
CA ARG A 408 9.61 7.27 16.00
C ARG A 408 8.31 7.18 15.22
N SER A 409 7.59 6.07 15.33
CA SER A 409 6.35 5.87 14.58
C SER A 409 5.24 5.30 15.47
N ILE A 410 4.06 5.90 15.38
CA ILE A 410 2.84 5.38 16.02
C ILE A 410 1.75 5.21 14.95
N ASN A 411 1.18 4.01 14.88
CA ASN A 411 0.04 3.70 14.02
C ASN A 411 -1.16 3.24 14.86
N TYR A 412 -2.18 4.09 14.93
CA TYR A 412 -3.47 3.76 15.51
C TYR A 412 -4.41 3.21 14.45
N GLN A 413 -4.61 1.89 14.47
CA GLN A 413 -5.56 1.23 13.58
C GLN A 413 -6.92 1.08 14.27
N LYS A 414 -8.01 1.61 13.73
CA LYS A 414 -9.37 1.36 14.25
C LYS A 414 -9.95 0.09 13.64
N ARG A 415 -10.92 -0.53 14.34
CA ARG A 415 -11.80 -1.55 13.74
C ARG A 415 -13.17 -0.96 13.36
N TYR A 416 -13.99 -0.44 14.27
CA TYR A 416 -15.30 0.13 13.91
C TYR A 416 -15.81 1.15 14.95
N GLN A 417 -16.68 2.06 14.49
CA GLN A 417 -17.59 3.03 15.15
C GLN A 417 -17.15 3.88 16.36
N HIS A 418 -16.29 3.44 17.27
CA HIS A 418 -15.89 4.23 18.44
C HIS A 418 -14.51 4.85 18.22
N THR A 419 -14.44 6.10 17.76
CA THR A 419 -13.17 6.84 17.76
C THR A 419 -12.83 7.15 19.22
N PRO A 420 -11.62 6.84 19.71
CA PRO A 420 -11.19 7.38 20.99
C PRO A 420 -11.31 8.90 20.94
N THR A 421 -11.78 9.48 22.04
CA THR A 421 -12.02 10.92 22.14
C THR A 421 -10.72 11.72 22.18
N LEU A 422 -9.62 11.12 22.61
CA LEU A 422 -8.32 11.79 22.77
C LEU A 422 -7.17 10.83 22.41
N PHE A 423 -6.26 11.29 21.56
CA PHE A 423 -4.99 10.62 21.28
C PHE A 423 -3.88 11.28 22.12
N ILE A 424 -2.96 10.48 22.66
CA ILE A 424 -1.78 10.96 23.38
C ILE A 424 -0.57 10.70 22.49
N LEU A 425 0.15 11.75 22.09
CA LEU A 425 1.30 11.65 21.21
C LEU A 425 2.59 12.14 21.90
N PRO A 426 3.67 11.35 21.90
CA PRO A 426 4.97 11.78 22.40
C PRO A 426 5.67 12.78 21.47
N THR A 427 6.55 13.62 22.00
CA THR A 427 7.31 14.63 21.23
C THR A 427 8.34 14.05 20.26
N SER A 428 8.77 12.81 20.47
CA SER A 428 9.83 12.14 19.70
C SER A 428 9.41 11.54 18.35
N ILE A 429 8.11 11.45 18.06
CA ILE A 429 7.62 10.78 16.84
C ILE A 429 7.83 11.61 15.58
N GLU A 430 8.11 10.91 14.50
CA GLU A 430 8.35 11.43 13.16
C GLU A 430 7.23 11.02 12.19
N SER A 431 6.54 9.90 12.49
CA SER A 431 5.43 9.37 11.71
C SER A 431 4.21 9.06 12.58
N PHE A 432 3.04 9.50 12.13
CA PHE A 432 1.76 9.26 12.80
C PHE A 432 0.71 8.75 11.82
N SER A 433 0.10 7.62 12.14
CA SER A 433 -1.00 7.03 11.37
C SER A 433 -2.24 6.87 12.26
N PHE A 434 -3.40 7.26 11.75
CA PHE A 434 -4.68 7.26 12.50
C PHE A 434 -5.87 7.16 11.55
N ASP A 435 -7.04 6.80 12.08
CA ASP A 435 -8.31 6.95 11.36
C ASP A 435 -8.95 8.31 11.67
N ALA A 436 -9.28 9.05 10.61
CA ALA A 436 -9.83 10.39 10.70
C ALA A 436 -11.21 10.42 11.35
N VAL A 437 -11.48 11.52 12.07
CA VAL A 437 -12.75 11.71 12.77
C VAL A 437 -13.71 12.47 11.87
N GLU A 438 -14.93 11.97 11.77
CA GLU A 438 -16.03 12.68 11.12
C GLU A 438 -16.41 13.92 11.96
N ALA A 439 -16.14 15.11 11.43
CA ALA A 439 -16.46 16.38 12.07
C ALA A 439 -17.92 16.79 11.82
N LYS A 440 -18.43 16.52 10.62
CA LYS A 440 -19.79 16.89 10.21
C LYS A 440 -20.26 16.06 9.02
N THR A 441 -21.42 15.42 9.17
CA THR A 441 -22.16 14.81 8.06
C THR A 441 -23.18 15.80 7.53
N THR A 442 -23.21 15.97 6.22
CA THR A 442 -24.38 16.48 5.50
C THR A 442 -24.92 15.35 4.62
N TYR A 443 -26.15 15.45 4.12
CA TYR A 443 -26.75 14.42 3.27
C TYR A 443 -25.93 14.02 2.03
N GLN A 444 -24.94 14.82 1.64
CA GLN A 444 -24.16 14.61 0.42
C GLN A 444 -22.64 14.66 0.62
N ASN A 445 -22.17 15.08 1.79
CA ASN A 445 -20.74 15.29 2.03
C ASN A 445 -20.39 15.05 3.49
N THR A 446 -19.40 14.19 3.71
CA THR A 446 -18.83 13.90 5.03
C THR A 446 -17.50 14.61 5.20
N VAL A 447 -17.39 15.46 6.21
CA VAL A 447 -16.15 16.21 6.49
C VAL A 447 -15.35 15.48 7.57
N PHE A 448 -14.13 15.12 7.23
CA PHE A 448 -13.15 14.50 8.12
C PHE A 448 -12.12 15.53 8.62
N SER A 449 -11.62 15.31 9.83
CA SER A 449 -10.57 16.13 10.43
C SER A 449 -9.65 15.31 11.33
N LEU A 450 -8.55 15.93 11.76
CA LEU A 450 -7.71 15.39 12.83
C LEU A 450 -8.53 15.14 14.10
N PRO A 451 -8.26 14.05 14.83
CA PRO A 451 -8.84 13.84 16.15
C PRO A 451 -8.33 14.88 17.15
N GLN A 452 -8.90 14.87 18.36
CA GLN A 452 -8.30 15.59 19.47
C GLN A 452 -7.00 14.90 19.89
N ILE A 453 -5.93 15.68 20.02
CA ILE A 453 -4.58 15.20 20.31
C ILE A 453 -4.04 15.95 21.52
N MET A 454 -3.44 15.23 22.45
CA MET A 454 -2.64 15.73 23.55
C MET A 454 -1.18 15.35 23.30
N ILE A 455 -0.28 16.35 23.31
CA ILE A 455 1.15 16.12 23.14
C ILE A 455 1.79 15.98 24.53
N ILE A 456 2.60 14.94 24.72
CA ILE A 456 3.39 14.73 25.94
C ILE A 456 4.88 14.76 25.62
N ASN A 457 5.68 15.40 26.47
CA ASN A 457 7.12 15.42 26.31
C ASN A 457 7.73 14.13 26.86
N ASN A 458 8.33 13.32 26.00
CA ASN A 458 8.91 12.03 26.39
C ASN A 458 10.40 11.90 26.10
N ASP A 459 11.02 12.95 25.54
CA ASP A 459 12.41 12.93 25.07
C ASP A 459 13.22 14.13 25.57
N ASP A 460 12.72 14.81 26.60
CA ASP A 460 13.31 16.00 27.23
C ASP A 460 13.57 17.15 26.23
N SER A 461 12.88 17.16 25.09
CA SER A 461 13.00 18.25 24.13
C SER A 461 12.55 19.57 24.77
N PRO A 462 13.23 20.70 24.50
CA PRO A 462 12.81 22.01 24.97
C PRO A 462 11.37 22.30 24.58
N LEU A 463 10.58 22.94 25.47
CA LEU A 463 9.21 23.38 25.14
C LEU A 463 9.15 24.32 23.92
N ALA A 464 10.26 24.98 23.59
CA ALA A 464 10.38 25.80 22.40
C ALA A 464 10.28 24.98 21.09
N ASP A 465 10.66 23.71 21.12
CA ASP A 465 10.60 22.82 19.95
C ASP A 465 9.17 22.38 19.65
N ASN A 466 8.27 22.40 20.65
CA ASN A 466 6.86 22.04 20.51
C ASN A 466 5.96 23.19 21.02
N PRO A 467 5.78 24.25 20.22
CA PRO A 467 4.96 25.38 20.62
C PRO A 467 3.53 24.96 20.98
N PHE A 468 2.94 25.56 22.01
CA PHE A 468 1.58 25.22 22.50
C PHE A 468 0.45 25.30 21.46
N HIS A 469 0.67 25.96 20.32
CA HIS A 469 -0.33 26.02 19.25
C HIS A 469 -0.29 24.79 18.32
N PHE A 470 0.75 23.96 18.39
CA PHE A 470 0.86 22.77 17.56
C PHE A 470 -0.17 21.72 17.98
N VAL A 471 -0.85 21.14 17.00
CA VAL A 471 -1.81 20.03 17.20
C VAL A 471 -1.15 18.66 17.07
N LEU A 472 0.06 18.61 16.50
CA LEU A 472 0.89 17.43 16.31
C LEU A 472 2.29 17.74 16.82
N PRO A 473 3.05 16.75 17.32
CA PRO A 473 4.45 16.93 17.65
C PRO A 473 5.23 17.53 16.47
N SER A 474 6.13 18.46 16.76
CA SER A 474 6.85 19.26 15.76
C SER A 474 7.77 18.45 14.85
N ARG A 475 8.12 17.23 15.26
CA ARG A 475 8.91 16.29 14.47
C ARG A 475 8.08 15.44 13.52
N VAL A 476 6.75 15.43 13.64
CA VAL A 476 5.88 14.67 12.73
C VAL A 476 5.99 15.26 11.33
N ALA A 477 6.74 14.57 10.48
CA ALA A 477 6.91 14.88 9.06
C ALA A 477 5.97 14.06 8.19
N HIS A 478 5.63 12.84 8.63
CA HIS A 478 4.77 11.91 7.89
C HIS A 478 3.45 11.67 8.63
N LEU A 479 2.34 11.92 7.95
CA LEU A 479 1.00 11.76 8.48
C LEU A 479 0.17 10.87 7.56
N THR A 480 -0.38 9.79 8.10
CA THR A 480 -1.30 8.90 7.37
C THR A 480 -2.67 8.94 8.02
N ALA A 481 -3.69 9.32 7.24
CA ALA A 481 -5.07 9.40 7.68
C ALA A 481 -5.93 8.35 6.95
N GLY A 482 -6.45 7.36 7.68
CA GLY A 482 -7.48 6.46 7.20
C GLY A 482 -8.84 7.14 7.18
N VAL A 483 -9.58 7.01 6.08
CA VAL A 483 -10.91 7.58 5.90
C VAL A 483 -11.85 6.47 5.44
N GLN A 484 -12.93 6.28 6.18
CA GLN A 484 -13.99 5.33 5.83
C GLN A 484 -15.18 6.13 5.27
N VAL A 485 -15.50 5.90 4.01
CA VAL A 485 -16.49 6.65 3.23
C VAL A 485 -17.45 5.64 2.60
N ASP A 486 -18.76 5.88 2.67
CA ASP A 486 -19.71 5.06 1.93
C ASP A 486 -19.43 5.18 0.44
N ASN A 487 -19.55 4.08 -0.32
CA ASN A 487 -19.11 3.99 -1.72
C ASN A 487 -19.67 5.08 -2.64
N ASP A 488 -20.80 5.71 -2.31
CA ASP A 488 -21.45 6.75 -3.13
C ASP A 488 -21.38 8.16 -2.51
N SER A 489 -20.72 8.32 -1.36
CA SER A 489 -20.68 9.59 -0.64
C SER A 489 -19.44 10.41 -1.01
N LYS A 490 -19.63 11.71 -1.23
CA LYS A 490 -18.49 12.62 -1.28
C LYS A 490 -17.93 12.80 0.11
N PHE A 491 -16.63 13.06 0.17
CA PHE A 491 -16.00 13.46 1.42
C PHE A 491 -15.10 14.68 1.22
N SER A 492 -14.82 15.34 2.33
CA SER A 492 -13.83 16.40 2.40
C SER A 492 -12.93 16.18 3.59
N PHE A 493 -11.66 16.55 3.47
CA PHE A 493 -10.70 16.46 4.56
C PHE A 493 -10.23 17.86 4.94
N ARG A 494 -10.23 18.20 6.23
CA ARG A 494 -9.75 19.50 6.72
C ARG A 494 -8.23 19.54 6.77
N LEU A 495 -7.64 20.34 5.89
CA LEU A 495 -6.19 20.53 5.81
C LEU A 495 -5.69 21.70 6.65
N ASP A 496 -6.55 22.68 6.95
CA ASP A 496 -6.12 23.92 7.62
C ASP A 496 -5.42 23.66 8.96
N THR A 497 -5.87 22.66 9.72
CA THR A 497 -5.24 22.28 10.99
C THR A 497 -3.83 21.72 10.79
N ILE A 498 -3.63 20.91 9.76
CA ILE A 498 -2.32 20.32 9.42
C ILE A 498 -1.38 21.41 8.91
N ILE A 499 -1.85 22.25 7.99
CA ILE A 499 -1.02 23.31 7.40
C ILE A 499 -0.54 24.30 8.46
N ASN A 500 -1.45 24.76 9.33
CA ASN A 500 -1.18 25.86 10.25
C ASN A 500 -0.56 25.46 11.59
N TYR A 501 -0.78 24.22 12.04
CA TYR A 501 -0.42 23.80 13.41
C TYR A 501 0.39 22.50 13.45
N SER A 502 1.16 22.22 12.40
CA SER A 502 2.10 21.11 12.37
C SER A 502 3.25 21.38 11.41
N ASN A 503 4.24 20.50 11.42
CA ASN A 503 5.34 20.48 10.45
C ASN A 503 5.21 19.36 9.41
N VAL A 504 4.01 18.77 9.26
CA VAL A 504 3.78 17.68 8.32
C VAL A 504 4.21 18.10 6.92
N GLN A 505 5.02 17.25 6.28
CA GLN A 505 5.53 17.43 4.92
C GLN A 505 4.89 16.41 3.98
N ASP A 506 4.60 15.21 4.48
CA ASP A 506 4.00 14.13 3.73
C ASP A 506 2.67 13.74 4.34
N LEU A 507 1.60 13.79 3.54
CA LEU A 507 0.25 13.42 3.93
C LEU A 507 -0.24 12.28 3.03
N SER A 508 -0.50 11.12 3.61
CA SER A 508 -1.19 10.00 2.94
C SER A 508 -2.64 9.94 3.44
N ILE A 509 -3.61 9.93 2.54
CA ILE A 509 -5.03 9.70 2.86
C ILE A 509 -5.42 8.33 2.28
N ILE A 510 -5.77 7.38 3.15
CA ILE A 510 -6.17 6.02 2.75
C ILE A 510 -7.70 5.91 2.81
N ILE A 511 -8.35 5.73 1.67
CA ILE A 511 -9.81 5.66 1.56
C ILE A 511 -10.25 4.19 1.50
N ASN A 512 -11.11 3.79 2.43
CA ASN A 512 -11.70 2.45 2.52
C ASN A 512 -10.66 1.31 2.48
N SER A 513 -9.45 1.58 2.98
CA SER A 513 -8.30 0.66 2.93
C SER A 513 -7.91 0.17 1.53
N LYS A 514 -8.36 0.86 0.47
CA LYS A 514 -8.21 0.42 -0.93
C LYS A 514 -7.46 1.42 -1.80
N ARG A 515 -7.73 2.71 -1.62
CA ARG A 515 -7.11 3.80 -2.40
C ARG A 515 -6.24 4.61 -1.47
N GLU A 516 -5.05 4.97 -1.92
CA GLU A 516 -4.15 5.86 -1.20
C GLU A 516 -3.91 7.10 -2.04
N MET A 517 -4.05 8.27 -1.42
CA MET A 517 -3.74 9.56 -2.02
C MET A 517 -2.56 10.15 -1.26
N LYS A 518 -1.45 10.40 -1.96
CA LYS A 518 -0.22 10.89 -1.35
C LYS A 518 0.04 12.33 -1.75
N PHE A 519 0.15 13.19 -0.75
CA PHE A 519 0.43 14.61 -0.92
C PHE A 519 1.75 14.98 -0.26
N LYS A 520 2.41 15.97 -0.85
CA LYS A 520 3.54 16.68 -0.24
C LYS A 520 3.15 18.14 -0.01
N ILE A 521 3.42 18.60 1.21
CA ILE A 521 3.09 19.93 1.74
C ILE A 521 4.39 20.72 1.89
N ARG A 522 4.48 21.86 1.22
CA ARG A 522 5.58 22.82 1.39
C ARG A 522 5.04 24.18 1.76
N ARG A 523 5.36 24.63 2.96
CA ARG A 523 5.06 25.98 3.44
C ARG A 523 6.05 26.94 2.75
N LEU A 524 5.54 27.91 2.00
CA LEU A 524 6.37 28.85 1.24
C LEU A 524 6.76 30.09 2.06
N GLU A 525 6.00 30.35 3.13
CA GLU A 525 6.25 31.46 4.06
C GLU A 525 6.15 31.01 5.52
N PRO A 526 6.86 31.67 6.46
CA PRO A 526 6.84 31.30 7.89
C PRO A 526 5.47 31.41 8.56
N ASN A 527 4.56 32.23 8.01
CA ASN A 527 3.21 32.46 8.54
C ASN A 527 2.15 31.52 7.91
N ASN A 528 2.60 30.60 7.04
CA ASN A 528 1.79 29.67 6.26
C ASN A 528 0.74 30.32 5.33
N GLU A 529 0.82 31.64 5.08
CA GLU A 529 -0.14 32.33 4.19
C GLU A 529 -0.11 31.72 2.78
N TYR A 530 1.07 31.29 2.34
CA TYR A 530 1.24 30.55 1.10
C TYR A 530 1.83 29.18 1.38
N PHE A 531 1.18 28.16 0.85
CA PHE A 531 1.71 26.80 0.84
C PHE A 531 1.47 26.15 -0.51
N MET A 532 2.25 25.14 -0.80
CA MET A 532 2.14 24.31 -1.99
C MET A 532 1.74 22.91 -1.55
N LEU A 533 0.68 22.38 -2.15
CA LEU A 533 0.20 21.02 -2.00
C LEU A 533 0.32 20.34 -3.35
N HIS A 534 0.99 19.20 -3.44
CA HIS A 534 1.04 18.44 -4.69
C HIS A 534 0.99 16.94 -4.45
N SER A 535 0.48 16.20 -5.43
CA SER A 535 0.50 14.74 -5.44
C SER A 535 1.95 14.25 -5.50
N LYS A 536 2.30 13.17 -4.79
CA LYS A 536 3.63 12.55 -4.91
C LYS A 536 3.81 11.82 -6.24
N ASP A 537 2.72 11.33 -6.80
CA ASP A 537 2.72 10.46 -7.97
C ASP A 537 2.39 11.21 -9.28
N SER A 538 2.14 12.53 -9.21
CA SER A 538 1.89 13.38 -10.38
C SER A 538 2.39 14.82 -10.20
N PHE A 539 2.43 15.60 -11.29
CA PHE A 539 2.69 17.05 -11.25
C PHE A 539 1.46 17.85 -10.80
N ASP A 540 0.36 17.18 -10.45
CA ASP A 540 -0.84 17.86 -10.01
C ASP A 540 -0.61 18.48 -8.63
N GLY A 541 -0.87 19.76 -8.53
CA GLY A 541 -0.74 20.49 -7.27
C GLY A 541 -1.28 21.91 -7.39
N ALA A 542 -1.32 22.58 -6.26
CA ALA A 542 -1.78 23.95 -6.14
C ALA A 542 -0.85 24.72 -5.19
N ILE A 543 -0.58 25.97 -5.56
CA ILE A 543 -0.11 26.97 -4.59
C ILE A 543 -1.37 27.63 -4.04
N VAL A 544 -1.60 27.45 -2.75
CA VAL A 544 -2.79 27.90 -2.06
C VAL A 544 -2.42 29.10 -1.20
N ARG A 545 -3.18 30.19 -1.37
CA ARG A 545 -3.13 31.34 -0.47
C ARG A 545 -4.25 31.22 0.56
N GLN A 546 -3.89 31.22 1.83
CA GLN A 546 -4.87 31.22 2.91
C GLN A 546 -5.40 32.63 3.16
N LYS A 547 -6.72 32.80 3.06
CA LYS A 547 -7.37 34.05 3.42
C LYS A 547 -7.52 34.15 4.94
N ARG A 548 -7.10 35.28 5.51
CA ARG A 548 -7.31 35.60 6.92
C ARG A 548 -8.72 36.15 7.15
N LEU A 549 -9.30 35.81 8.29
CA LEU A 549 -10.48 36.43 8.87
C LEU A 549 -10.15 37.90 9.13
N SER A 550 -10.94 38.81 8.57
CA SER A 550 -10.75 40.25 8.71
C SER A 550 -11.15 40.72 10.11
N ASN A 551 -10.36 40.42 11.14
CA ASN A 551 -10.50 41.03 12.46
C ASN A 551 -9.54 42.22 12.56
N ASN A 552 -10.09 43.43 12.68
CA ASN A 552 -9.40 44.72 12.53
C ASN A 552 -8.41 45.08 13.65
N SER A 553 -8.10 44.16 14.57
CA SER A 553 -7.22 44.42 15.72
C SER A 553 -5.84 43.81 15.48
N MET A 554 -4.86 44.64 15.10
CA MET A 554 -3.46 44.20 14.86
C MET A 554 -2.73 43.69 16.10
N VAL A 555 -3.22 43.97 17.32
CA VAL A 555 -2.41 43.86 18.55
C VAL A 555 -2.42 42.45 19.17
N ASN A 556 -3.35 41.57 18.80
CA ASN A 556 -3.42 40.19 19.31
C ASN A 556 -3.76 39.20 18.18
N ARG A 557 -2.93 39.16 17.15
CA ARG A 557 -3.13 38.26 16.02
C ARG A 557 -2.77 36.83 16.42
N SER A 558 -3.78 35.97 16.51
CA SER A 558 -3.59 34.54 16.73
C SER A 558 -3.42 33.83 15.39
N ILE A 559 -2.65 32.73 15.36
CA ILE A 559 -2.56 31.83 14.20
C ILE A 559 -3.95 31.23 13.85
N LEU A 560 -4.92 31.30 14.77
CA LEU A 560 -6.33 30.89 14.63
C LEU A 560 -7.18 31.74 13.66
N GLU A 561 -6.57 32.65 12.89
CA GLU A 561 -7.28 33.61 12.05
C GLU A 561 -7.54 33.17 10.61
N TYR A 562 -7.30 31.92 10.22
CA TYR A 562 -7.57 31.47 8.85
C TYR A 562 -8.95 30.84 8.67
N TYR A 563 -9.56 31.05 7.49
CA TYR A 563 -10.76 30.30 7.12
C TYR A 563 -10.45 28.79 7.02
N PRO A 564 -11.38 27.91 7.44
CA PRO A 564 -11.21 26.48 7.26
C PRO A 564 -10.98 26.13 5.78
N LEU A 565 -9.98 25.28 5.52
CA LEU A 565 -9.69 24.77 4.19
C LEU A 565 -10.27 23.37 4.08
N PHE A 566 -11.25 23.24 3.20
CA PHE A 566 -11.80 21.97 2.79
C PHE A 566 -11.29 21.65 1.40
N GLU A 567 -10.79 20.43 1.23
CA GLU A 567 -10.62 19.86 -0.10
C GLU A 567 -11.82 18.95 -0.37
N GLU A 568 -12.70 19.36 -1.29
CA GLU A 568 -13.85 18.56 -1.70
C GLU A 568 -13.40 17.54 -2.75
N TRP A 569 -13.54 16.26 -2.42
CA TRP A 569 -13.26 15.17 -3.36
C TRP A 569 -14.58 14.69 -3.96
N MET A 570 -14.69 14.75 -5.29
CA MET A 570 -15.78 14.11 -6.02
C MET A 570 -15.39 12.71 -6.44
N ASP A 571 -16.34 11.78 -6.29
CA ASP A 571 -16.11 10.38 -6.60
C ASP A 571 -15.87 10.14 -8.10
N PHE A 572 -14.96 9.20 -8.36
CA PHE A 572 -14.70 8.62 -9.67
C PHE A 572 -15.72 7.50 -9.88
N SER A 573 -16.80 7.81 -10.59
CA SER A 573 -17.78 6.79 -10.96
C SER A 573 -17.10 5.70 -11.80
N PHE A 574 -16.98 4.50 -11.24
CA PHE A 574 -16.65 3.28 -11.96
C PHE A 574 -17.81 2.92 -12.89
N THR A 575 -17.82 3.42 -14.12
CA THR A 575 -18.58 2.77 -15.19
C THR A 575 -17.81 1.53 -15.65
N HIS A 576 -18.01 0.41 -14.96
CA HIS A 576 -17.88 -0.88 -15.65
C HIS A 576 -19.03 -0.97 -16.64
N ALA A 577 -18.75 -0.65 -17.90
CA ALA A 577 -19.65 -0.90 -19.01
C ALA A 577 -19.81 -2.42 -19.19
N SER A 578 -20.78 -3.01 -18.50
CA SER A 578 -21.30 -4.32 -18.87
C SER A 578 -22.32 -4.09 -19.97
N ALA A 579 -21.94 -4.36 -21.22
CA ALA A 579 -22.83 -4.40 -22.36
C ALA A 579 -23.86 -5.51 -22.14
N ALA A 580 -25.08 -5.15 -21.75
CA ALA A 580 -26.24 -6.03 -21.80
C ALA A 580 -27.04 -5.70 -23.07
N LEU A 581 -27.02 -6.64 -24.02
CA LEU A 581 -27.91 -6.68 -25.17
C LEU A 581 -29.37 -6.79 -24.70
N GLU A 582 -30.17 -5.79 -25.05
CA GLU A 582 -31.63 -5.87 -24.96
C GLU A 582 -32.17 -6.79 -26.07
N THR A 583 -32.97 -7.78 -25.69
CA THR A 583 -33.98 -8.40 -26.56
C THR A 583 -35.32 -8.43 -25.83
N PRO A 584 -36.45 -8.16 -26.52
CA PRO A 584 -37.75 -7.96 -25.90
C PRO A 584 -38.48 -9.29 -25.70
N LEU A 585 -39.18 -9.44 -24.57
CA LEU A 585 -40.19 -10.49 -24.42
C LEU A 585 -41.48 -9.92 -23.83
N GLU A 586 -42.49 -9.95 -24.70
CA GLU A 586 -43.89 -9.67 -24.46
C GLU A 586 -44.56 -10.70 -23.54
N THR A 587 -45.61 -10.25 -22.86
CA THR A 587 -46.83 -10.99 -22.44
C THR A 587 -46.71 -12.18 -21.48
N ASN A 588 -47.31 -12.04 -20.28
CA ASN A 588 -48.68 -12.53 -20.04
C ASN A 588 -49.15 -12.32 -18.60
N CYS A 589 -50.30 -11.65 -18.46
CA CYS A 589 -51.14 -11.64 -17.27
C CYS A 589 -51.78 -13.01 -17.06
N ARG A 590 -51.73 -13.55 -15.83
CA ARG A 590 -52.73 -14.52 -15.36
C ARG A 590 -53.25 -14.16 -13.98
N SER A 591 -54.57 -14.03 -13.94
CA SER A 591 -55.42 -13.87 -12.79
C SER A 591 -55.60 -15.20 -12.04
N TYR A 592 -55.75 -15.14 -10.72
CA TYR A 592 -56.53 -16.12 -9.97
C TYR A 592 -57.31 -15.42 -8.84
N ARG A 593 -58.61 -15.71 -8.81
CA ARG A 593 -59.60 -15.28 -7.80
C ARG A 593 -59.54 -16.19 -6.55
N THR A 594 -59.44 -15.57 -5.37
CA THR A 594 -60.25 -15.67 -4.09
C THR A 594 -61.13 -16.91 -3.81
N PRO A 595 -61.61 -17.23 -2.55
CA PRO A 595 -61.95 -16.27 -1.46
C PRO A 595 -61.98 -16.75 0.04
N LYS A 596 -62.41 -15.79 0.92
CA LYS A 596 -63.03 -15.90 2.30
C LYS A 596 -62.08 -16.08 3.51
N SER A 597 -62.25 -15.47 4.70
CA SER A 597 -63.37 -14.75 5.38
C SER A 597 -62.93 -14.03 6.68
N CYS A 598 -63.75 -13.06 7.15
CA CYS A 598 -63.92 -12.50 8.53
C CYS A 598 -62.77 -11.64 9.12
N GLU A 599 -62.94 -10.57 9.91
CA GLU A 599 -64.09 -9.88 10.55
C GLU A 599 -63.59 -8.49 11.05
N GLU A 600 -64.53 -7.67 11.53
CA GLU A 600 -64.49 -6.21 11.77
C GLU A 600 -63.64 -5.71 12.97
N HIS A 601 -63.08 -4.48 12.91
CA HIS A 601 -63.35 -3.37 13.87
C HIS A 601 -62.46 -2.11 13.63
N SER A 602 -63.11 -1.01 13.20
CA SER A 602 -63.05 0.42 13.64
C SER A 602 -61.72 1.25 13.70
N PRO A 603 -61.76 2.59 13.47
CA PRO A 603 -60.66 3.37 12.90
C PRO A 603 -60.02 4.42 13.86
N LYS A 604 -58.85 4.95 13.48
CA LYS A 604 -58.38 6.33 13.82
C LYS A 604 -57.11 6.70 13.03
N CYS A 605 -57.28 7.25 11.83
CA CYS A 605 -56.21 7.96 11.12
C CYS A 605 -56.29 9.47 11.43
N ARG A 606 -55.30 9.99 12.17
CA ARG A 606 -55.04 11.43 12.29
C ARG A 606 -54.21 11.89 11.09
N TRP A 607 -54.75 12.83 10.33
CA TRP A 607 -53.98 13.67 9.42
C TRP A 607 -53.17 14.68 10.24
N TYR A 608 -51.85 14.73 10.05
CA TYR A 608 -51.01 15.83 10.48
C TYR A 608 -50.44 16.53 9.24
N GLN A 609 -51.01 17.67 8.89
CA GLN A 609 -50.36 18.67 8.03
C GLN A 609 -49.26 19.36 8.83
N LYS A 610 -47.99 19.24 8.40
CA LYS A 610 -46.90 20.05 8.95
C LYS A 610 -46.50 21.12 7.93
N LYS A 611 -46.89 22.36 8.24
CA LYS A 611 -46.46 23.60 7.57
C LYS A 611 -44.93 23.71 7.63
N ARG A 612 -44.30 23.98 6.48
CA ARG A 612 -42.92 24.46 6.38
C ARG A 612 -42.87 25.91 6.87
N LEU A 613 -42.06 26.17 7.90
CA LEU A 613 -41.56 27.48 8.25
C LEU A 613 -40.13 27.58 7.70
N CYS A 614 -39.96 28.37 6.64
CA CYS A 614 -38.64 28.80 6.18
C CYS A 614 -38.12 29.86 7.14
N VAL A 615 -37.04 29.55 7.87
CA VAL A 615 -36.17 30.55 8.49
C VAL A 615 -34.96 30.70 7.56
N LYS A 616 -34.87 31.85 6.89
CA LYS A 616 -33.66 32.28 6.17
C LYS A 616 -32.61 32.68 7.21
N GLY A 617 -31.62 31.82 7.44
CA GLY A 617 -30.33 32.19 8.02
C GLY A 617 -29.30 32.29 6.90
N SER A 618 -28.96 33.51 6.50
CA SER A 618 -27.91 33.78 5.52
C SER A 618 -26.54 33.73 6.23
N GLY A 619 -25.86 32.60 6.14
CA GLY A 619 -24.41 32.53 6.30
C GLY A 619 -23.82 32.22 4.94
N GLU A 620 -23.23 33.23 4.28
CA GLU A 620 -22.47 33.03 3.04
C GLU A 620 -21.20 32.24 3.38
N ALA A 621 -21.07 31.04 2.80
CA ALA A 621 -19.80 30.34 2.73
C ALA A 621 -18.93 31.08 1.70
N ILE A 622 -17.86 31.72 2.15
CA ILE A 622 -16.88 32.38 1.28
C ILE A 622 -15.90 31.30 0.82
N GLU A 623 -15.88 30.99 -0.49
CA GLU A 623 -14.91 30.07 -1.09
C GLU A 623 -13.48 30.61 -0.92
N PRO A 624 -12.48 29.76 -0.64
CA PRO A 624 -11.08 30.18 -0.61
C PRO A 624 -10.64 30.70 -1.99
N GLU A 625 -9.89 31.80 -1.99
CA GLU A 625 -9.31 32.38 -3.21
C GLU A 625 -8.08 31.56 -3.60
N VAL A 626 -8.30 30.51 -4.40
CA VAL A 626 -7.22 29.75 -5.01
C VAL A 626 -6.63 30.64 -6.09
N VAL A 627 -5.43 31.19 -5.84
CA VAL A 627 -4.65 31.88 -6.86
C VAL A 627 -4.13 30.82 -7.83
N ILE A 628 -4.95 30.48 -8.80
CA ILE A 628 -4.47 29.92 -10.06
C ILE A 628 -3.67 31.06 -10.68
N PHE A 629 -2.40 30.82 -11.02
CA PHE A 629 -1.62 31.81 -11.77
C PHE A 629 -2.30 32.01 -13.14
N GLU A 630 -3.20 32.99 -13.21
CA GLU A 630 -3.70 33.55 -14.46
C GLU A 630 -2.70 34.60 -14.94
N GLN A 631 -2.10 34.30 -16.08
CA GLN A 631 -1.65 35.32 -17.04
C GLN A 631 -2.17 34.96 -18.42
#